data_AF-A0A8H5LN04-F1
#
_entry.id   AF-A0A8H5LN04-F1
#
_cell.length_a   1.000
_cell.length_b   1.000
_cell.length_c   1.000
_cell.angle_alpha   90.00
_cell.angle_beta   90.00
_cell.angle_gamma   90.00
#
_symmetry.space_group_name_H-M   'P 1'
#
loop_
_entity.id
_entity.type
_entity.pdbx_description
1 polymer ?
#
loop_
_entity_poly.entity_id
_entity_poly.type
_entity_poly.pdbx_seq_one_letter_code
_entity_poly.pdbx_strand_id
1 'polypeptide(L)'
;MSSRPLPLVEMVSRSASLNSALLHPRSTSRQTSLKSDANFKRYVYTYNMLAAQTPMQFYISVEPFDGKPVAGKYQFRLSMRVNGIERPIGETITRTMSVDPRRLEFAVFVFPGKNAKQVLPLNSLWSLRVWLRVEGVDHQLFRVDELLVGKDLDFNAIGDASFARQAAAASDHQVYQGYVGKAIITFTVRWQRIRDQLYKYSVEYDGGGVGDALFTDFRMRVDNDPRAVTFLIYTIPVQSNPPGATHRLRVWLRSLVPLTTDPAISQPLPFNDSFIYQRVYKTDEFKIGGRLEFNTLGNKLVMAFPHCGGPETINMTRSPVKPQEKEKEKEREREKEHERDRGREKAALSSASHASHTYNHQAHAGLPPGAQYPAHMLRTHTNPTSAQYHPQLPSLYPNAHSNPLQPVRPPDPRERARPPPQVQRSRGRVEIL
;
A
#
# COMPACT_ATOMS: atom_id res chain seq x y z
N MET A 1 -71.41 16.59 17.80
CA MET A 1 -71.63 16.32 16.36
C MET A 1 -70.45 15.55 15.83
N SER A 2 -70.74 14.36 15.32
CA SER A 2 -69.81 13.32 14.87
C SER A 2 -69.54 13.51 13.38
N SER A 3 -68.27 13.48 12.96
CA SER A 3 -67.91 13.35 11.54
C SER A 3 -66.64 12.53 11.40
N ARG A 4 -66.79 11.45 10.63
CA ARG A 4 -65.92 10.28 10.45
C ARG A 4 -64.60 10.57 9.69
N PRO A 5 -63.58 9.71 9.84
CA PRO A 5 -62.40 9.69 8.98
C PRO A 5 -62.63 8.89 7.69
N LEU A 6 -61.94 9.27 6.60
CA LEU A 6 -61.89 8.57 5.31
C LEU A 6 -60.64 7.67 5.21
N PRO A 7 -60.64 6.64 4.34
CA PRO A 7 -59.81 5.45 4.51
C PRO A 7 -58.51 5.44 3.68
N LEU A 8 -57.62 4.60 4.20
CA LEU A 8 -56.38 4.05 3.67
C LEU A 8 -56.55 3.43 2.27
N VAL A 9 -55.66 3.75 1.32
CA VAL A 9 -55.50 3.02 0.05
C VAL A 9 -54.11 2.39 0.03
N GLU A 10 -54.09 1.08 0.24
CA GLU A 10 -52.96 0.18 0.01
C GLU A 10 -52.77 -0.02 -1.51
N MET A 11 -51.60 0.35 -2.05
CA MET A 11 -51.17 -0.13 -3.37
C MET A 11 -50.21 -1.31 -3.19
N VAL A 12 -50.75 -2.50 -3.42
CA VAL A 12 -50.02 -3.74 -3.62
C VAL A 12 -49.52 -3.77 -5.07
N SER A 13 -48.20 -3.74 -5.28
CA SER A 13 -47.60 -4.11 -6.56
C SER A 13 -46.91 -5.46 -6.42
N ARG A 14 -47.61 -6.50 -6.89
CA ARG A 14 -47.05 -7.81 -7.23
C ARG A 14 -46.72 -7.80 -8.71
N SER A 15 -45.47 -8.09 -9.08
CA SER A 15 -45.12 -8.59 -10.40
C SER A 15 -44.16 -9.76 -10.23
N ALA A 16 -44.70 -10.97 -10.46
CA ALA A 16 -43.94 -12.17 -10.71
C ALA A 16 -43.69 -12.28 -12.23
N SER A 17 -42.50 -12.71 -12.63
CA SER A 17 -42.33 -13.47 -13.87
C SER A 17 -41.19 -14.46 -13.72
N LEU A 18 -41.44 -15.62 -14.30
CA LEU A 18 -40.77 -16.91 -14.14
C LEU A 18 -39.63 -17.09 -15.15
N ASN A 19 -38.64 -17.85 -14.69
CA ASN A 19 -37.90 -18.91 -15.39
C ASN A 19 -37.31 -18.66 -16.79
N SER A 20 -35.98 -18.79 -16.87
CA SER A 20 -35.38 -19.72 -17.82
C SER A 20 -34.16 -20.43 -17.20
N ALA A 21 -34.25 -21.75 -17.18
CA ALA A 21 -33.22 -22.69 -16.77
C ALA A 21 -32.69 -23.38 -18.03
N LEU A 22 -31.37 -23.46 -18.22
CA LEU A 22 -30.72 -24.36 -19.18
C LEU A 22 -29.29 -24.72 -18.71
N LEU A 23 -29.27 -25.81 -17.95
CA LEU A 23 -28.37 -26.96 -17.88
C LEU A 23 -26.99 -26.96 -18.62
N HIS A 24 -26.02 -27.58 -17.90
CA HIS A 24 -24.83 -28.40 -18.29
C HIS A 24 -23.44 -27.80 -17.98
N PRO A 25 -22.39 -28.62 -17.75
CA PRO A 25 -22.33 -29.83 -16.94
C PRO A 25 -21.18 -29.81 -15.90
N ARG A 26 -21.34 -30.65 -14.87
CA ARG A 26 -20.37 -30.97 -13.82
C ARG A 26 -19.06 -31.52 -14.42
N SER A 27 -17.94 -30.85 -14.14
CA SER A 27 -16.61 -31.45 -14.16
C SER A 27 -16.17 -31.73 -12.72
N THR A 28 -16.31 -32.99 -12.31
CA THR A 28 -15.79 -33.51 -11.05
C THR A 28 -14.29 -33.77 -11.17
N SER A 29 -13.47 -32.75 -10.95
CA SER A 29 -12.08 -32.98 -10.53
C SER A 29 -12.06 -33.20 -9.02
N ARG A 30 -11.91 -34.46 -8.62
CA ARG A 30 -11.60 -34.88 -7.25
C ARG A 30 -10.26 -34.26 -6.85
N GLN A 31 -10.29 -33.07 -6.26
CA GLN A 31 -9.13 -32.47 -5.63
C GLN A 31 -8.99 -33.06 -4.22
N THR A 32 -8.27 -34.16 -4.14
CA THR A 32 -7.76 -34.73 -2.90
C THR A 32 -6.69 -33.80 -2.32
N SER A 33 -7.09 -32.81 -1.52
CA SER A 33 -6.17 -32.19 -0.55
C SER A 33 -6.86 -31.97 0.79
N LEU A 34 -7.36 -33.06 1.38
CA LEU A 34 -7.62 -33.16 2.81
C LEU A 34 -6.28 -33.35 3.55
N LYS A 35 -5.38 -32.38 3.48
CA LYS A 35 -4.52 -32.13 4.64
C LYS A 35 -5.39 -31.29 5.55
N SER A 36 -5.96 -31.95 6.56
CA SER A 36 -6.65 -31.29 7.66
C SER A 36 -5.88 -30.03 8.00
N ASP A 37 -6.54 -28.87 7.97
CA ASP A 37 -6.01 -27.64 8.52
C ASP A 37 -5.50 -27.99 9.91
N ALA A 38 -4.17 -28.15 10.04
CA ALA A 38 -3.56 -28.30 11.34
C ALA A 38 -4.08 -27.10 12.11
N ASN A 39 -4.76 -27.32 13.23
CA ASN A 39 -5.50 -26.30 13.97
C ASN A 39 -4.53 -25.19 14.44
N PHE A 40 -4.11 -24.30 13.54
CA PHE A 40 -3.20 -23.21 13.79
C PHE A 40 -3.98 -22.20 14.64
N LYS A 41 -3.65 -22.15 15.93
CA LYS A 41 -4.27 -21.19 16.84
C LYS A 41 -3.61 -19.85 16.63
N ARG A 42 -4.38 -18.88 16.13
CA ARG A 42 -3.99 -17.47 16.03
C ARG A 42 -4.74 -16.68 17.08
N TYR A 43 -4.03 -15.87 17.84
CA TYR A 43 -4.59 -14.99 18.86
C TYR A 43 -4.57 -13.55 18.34
N VAL A 44 -5.66 -12.81 18.47
CA VAL A 44 -5.77 -11.44 17.98
C VAL A 44 -6.22 -10.52 19.10
N TYR A 45 -5.38 -9.55 19.43
CA TYR A 45 -5.67 -8.51 20.39
C TYR A 45 -6.08 -7.24 19.65
N THR A 46 -7.22 -6.66 20.01
CA THR A 46 -7.79 -5.49 19.34
C THR A 46 -7.74 -4.27 20.25
N TYR A 47 -7.20 -3.17 19.74
CA TYR A 47 -7.11 -1.90 20.46
C TYR A 47 -7.79 -0.81 19.66
N ASN A 48 -8.81 -0.17 20.24
CA ASN A 48 -9.47 0.99 19.66
C ASN A 48 -8.78 2.27 20.14
N MET A 49 -8.60 3.21 19.24
CA MET A 49 -7.91 4.47 19.53
C MET A 49 -8.55 5.61 18.75
N LEU A 50 -8.51 6.81 19.32
CA LEU A 50 -8.91 8.05 18.66
C LEU A 50 -7.74 9.04 18.71
N ALA A 51 -7.19 9.41 17.57
CA ALA A 51 -6.10 10.40 17.48
C ALA A 51 -6.49 11.54 16.54
N ALA A 52 -6.50 12.78 17.05
CA ALA A 52 -7.01 13.96 16.33
C ALA A 52 -8.32 13.68 15.58
N GLN A 53 -9.33 13.16 16.30
CA GLN A 53 -10.66 12.79 15.76
C GLN A 53 -10.65 11.70 14.68
N THR A 54 -9.52 11.02 14.47
CA THR A 54 -9.39 9.92 13.52
C THR A 54 -9.51 8.59 14.28
N PRO A 55 -10.62 7.85 14.11
CA PRO A 55 -10.80 6.55 14.76
C PRO A 55 -9.90 5.51 14.08
N MET A 56 -9.14 4.78 14.89
CA MET A 56 -8.22 3.74 14.45
C MET A 56 -8.41 2.48 15.29
N GLN A 57 -8.21 1.32 14.67
CA GLN A 57 -8.14 0.05 15.35
C GLN A 57 -6.79 -0.59 15.04
N PHE A 58 -6.11 -1.10 16.07
CA PHE A 58 -4.88 -1.86 15.92
C PHE A 58 -5.15 -3.32 16.28
N TYR A 59 -4.67 -4.23 15.43
CA TYR A 59 -4.71 -5.66 15.69
C TYR A 59 -3.29 -6.17 15.88
N ILE A 60 -3.06 -6.82 17.02
CA ILE A 60 -1.82 -7.54 17.29
C ILE A 60 -2.13 -9.02 17.21
N SER A 61 -1.59 -9.66 16.17
CA SER A 61 -1.72 -11.07 15.93
C SER A 61 -0.54 -11.83 16.50
N VAL A 62 -0.81 -12.86 17.29
CA VAL A 62 0.19 -13.75 17.89
C VAL A 62 -0.05 -15.16 17.39
N GLU A 63 0.93 -15.72 16.69
CA GLU A 63 0.86 -17.03 16.04
C GLU A 63 2.04 -17.89 16.50
N PRO A 64 1.83 -19.08 17.10
CA PRO A 64 2.90 -20.01 17.39
C PRO A 64 3.48 -20.58 16.10
N PHE A 65 4.81 -20.68 16.00
CA PHE A 65 5.48 -21.24 14.82
C PHE A 65 5.15 -22.71 14.59
N ASP A 66 4.96 -23.47 15.66
CA ASP A 66 4.60 -24.90 15.65
C ASP A 66 3.09 -25.14 15.62
N GLY A 67 2.28 -24.06 15.56
CA GLY A 67 0.82 -24.10 15.59
C GLY A 67 0.21 -24.41 16.97
N LYS A 68 1.03 -24.67 18.00
CA LYS A 68 0.56 -25.07 19.33
C LYS A 68 0.80 -23.93 20.34
N PRO A 69 -0.16 -23.67 21.24
CA PRO A 69 -0.02 -22.60 22.24
C PRO A 69 0.81 -23.09 23.44
N VAL A 70 2.04 -23.52 23.19
CA VAL A 70 2.99 -24.00 24.19
C VAL A 70 4.22 -23.09 24.24
N ALA A 71 5.09 -23.29 25.23
CA ALA A 71 6.35 -22.56 25.30
C ALA A 71 7.17 -22.79 24.01
N GLY A 72 7.61 -21.72 23.36
CA GLY A 72 8.24 -21.82 22.06
C GLY A 72 8.37 -20.49 21.33
N LYS A 73 8.57 -20.56 20.01
CA LYS A 73 8.76 -19.40 19.13
C LYS A 73 7.40 -18.90 18.63
N TYR A 74 7.15 -17.61 18.77
CA TYR A 74 5.90 -16.94 18.36
C TYR A 74 6.18 -15.81 17.39
N GLN A 75 5.30 -15.71 16.39
CA GLN A 75 5.26 -14.67 15.40
C GLN A 75 4.23 -13.59 15.79
N PHE A 76 4.67 -12.34 15.82
CA PHE A 76 3.85 -11.16 16.06
C PHE A 76 3.67 -10.39 14.75
N ARG A 77 2.41 -10.05 14.43
CA ARG A 77 2.09 -9.17 13.30
C ARG A 77 1.21 -8.04 13.79
N LEU A 78 1.49 -6.83 13.30
CA LEU A 78 0.70 -5.65 13.57
C LEU A 78 -0.08 -5.27 12.31
N SER A 79 -1.39 -5.05 12.44
CA SER A 79 -2.18 -4.39 11.42
C SER A 79 -2.97 -3.23 12.02
N MET A 80 -3.31 -2.28 11.15
CA MET A 80 -4.14 -1.14 11.50
C MET A 80 -5.35 -1.13 10.57
N ARG A 81 -6.53 -0.96 11.15
CA ARG A 81 -7.78 -0.73 10.45
C ARG A 81 -8.29 0.66 10.72
N VAL A 82 -8.60 1.36 9.63
CA VAL A 82 -9.14 2.70 9.65
C VAL A 82 -10.21 2.76 8.59
N ASN A 83 -11.42 3.12 9.01
CA ASN A 83 -12.57 3.27 8.11
C ASN A 83 -12.83 2.04 7.21
N GLY A 84 -12.79 0.85 7.81
CA GLY A 84 -13.01 -0.42 7.13
C GLY A 84 -11.89 -0.89 6.19
N ILE A 85 -10.74 -0.21 6.21
CA ILE A 85 -9.53 -0.63 5.48
C ILE A 85 -8.49 -1.10 6.50
N GLU A 86 -8.19 -2.41 6.50
CA GLU A 86 -7.14 -3.02 7.32
C GLU A 86 -5.88 -3.25 6.48
N ARG A 87 -4.71 -2.81 6.97
CA ARG A 87 -3.41 -3.07 6.35
C ARG A 87 -2.35 -3.47 7.37
N PRO A 88 -1.36 -4.30 6.98
CA PRO A 88 -0.22 -4.59 7.85
C PRO A 88 0.62 -3.32 8.08
N ILE A 89 1.21 -3.25 9.27
CA ILE A 89 2.08 -2.15 9.70
C ILE A 89 3.43 -2.73 10.14
N GLY A 90 4.49 -2.31 9.45
CA GLY A 90 5.85 -2.75 9.74
C GLY A 90 6.09 -4.22 9.42
N GLU A 91 7.26 -4.71 9.85
CA GLU A 91 7.66 -6.09 9.65
C GLU A 91 7.15 -7.00 10.76
N THR A 92 7.09 -8.29 10.46
CA THR A 92 6.80 -9.32 11.45
C THR A 92 7.92 -9.41 12.47
N ILE A 93 7.57 -9.55 13.75
CA ILE A 93 8.53 -9.77 14.83
C ILE A 93 8.41 -11.19 15.36
N THR A 94 9.53 -11.77 15.79
CA THR A 94 9.53 -13.10 16.42
C THR A 94 10.13 -13.04 17.81
N ARG A 95 9.51 -13.73 18.78
CA ARG A 95 10.01 -13.88 20.15
C ARG A 95 9.85 -15.32 20.63
N THR A 96 10.74 -15.75 21.50
CA THR A 96 10.56 -16.99 22.27
C THR A 96 9.80 -16.65 23.54
N MET A 97 8.77 -17.43 23.86
CA MET A 97 7.88 -17.18 24.98
C MET A 97 7.58 -18.48 25.72
N SER A 98 7.51 -18.41 27.04
CA SER A 98 7.02 -19.49 27.91
C SER A 98 5.62 -19.23 28.45
N VAL A 99 5.11 -18.01 28.29
CA VAL A 99 3.80 -17.57 28.81
C VAL A 99 2.70 -17.89 27.82
N ASP A 100 1.52 -18.28 28.34
CA ASP A 100 0.34 -18.54 27.52
C ASP A 100 -0.01 -17.28 26.68
N PRO A 101 -0.10 -17.40 25.34
CA PRO A 101 -0.43 -16.29 24.46
C PRO A 101 -1.82 -15.69 24.68
N ARG A 102 -2.67 -16.24 25.57
CA ARG A 102 -3.97 -15.69 26.00
C ARG A 102 -3.87 -14.72 27.18
N ARG A 103 -2.74 -14.73 27.89
CA ARG A 103 -2.49 -13.91 29.08
C ARG A 103 -1.60 -12.70 28.80
N LEU A 104 -1.37 -12.40 27.53
CA LEU A 104 -0.50 -11.28 27.15
C LEU A 104 -1.24 -9.97 27.32
N GLU A 105 -0.52 -8.97 27.78
CA GLU A 105 -1.00 -7.59 27.85
C GLU A 105 -0.14 -6.73 26.92
N PHE A 106 -0.75 -5.86 26.14
CA PHE A 106 -0.03 -4.89 25.32
C PHE A 106 -0.39 -3.46 25.71
N ALA A 107 0.63 -2.62 25.76
CA ALA A 107 0.47 -1.17 25.80
C ALA A 107 0.64 -0.62 24.37
N VAL A 108 -0.45 -0.08 23.82
CA VAL A 108 -0.51 0.47 22.45
C VAL A 108 -0.81 1.96 22.55
N PHE A 109 0.11 2.80 22.10
CA PHE A 109 -0.06 4.25 22.15
C PHE A 109 0.57 4.94 20.94
N VAL A 110 -0.03 6.07 20.56
CA VAL A 110 0.50 6.98 19.55
C VAL A 110 0.80 8.33 20.18
N PHE A 111 1.80 9.02 19.65
CA PHE A 111 2.07 10.41 19.95
C PHE A 111 2.32 11.18 18.64
N PRO A 112 2.13 12.52 18.63
CA PRO A 112 2.46 13.32 17.46
C PRO A 112 3.93 13.10 17.06
N GLY A 113 4.20 12.88 15.77
CA GLY A 113 5.57 12.63 15.31
C GLY A 113 6.50 13.82 15.53
N LYS A 114 7.82 13.57 15.63
CA LYS A 114 8.83 14.59 15.95
C LYS A 114 8.76 15.84 15.05
N ASN A 115 8.35 15.69 13.80
CA ASN A 115 8.24 16.76 12.81
C ASN A 115 6.79 17.02 12.38
N ALA A 116 5.80 16.70 13.22
CA ALA A 116 4.38 16.79 12.85
C ALA A 116 3.95 18.20 12.40
N LYS A 117 4.61 19.25 12.89
CA LYS A 117 4.36 20.65 12.47
C LYS A 117 4.91 21.00 11.09
N GLN A 118 5.87 20.22 10.58
CA GLN A 118 6.53 20.45 9.29
C GLN A 118 6.01 19.49 8.21
N VAL A 119 5.46 18.35 8.62
CA VAL A 119 4.90 17.37 7.69
C VAL A 119 3.52 17.82 7.26
N LEU A 120 3.38 18.03 5.95
CA LEU A 120 2.11 18.33 5.33
C LEU A 120 1.46 17.06 4.74
N PRO A 121 0.13 16.96 4.80
CA PRO A 121 -0.80 17.86 5.49
C PRO A 121 -0.65 17.78 7.03
N LEU A 122 -0.95 18.86 7.73
CA LEU A 122 -0.81 18.93 9.20
C LEU A 122 -1.71 17.90 9.90
N ASN A 123 -1.40 17.57 11.16
CA ASN A 123 -2.15 16.62 11.99
C ASN A 123 -2.23 15.18 11.45
N SER A 124 -1.41 14.85 10.46
CA SER A 124 -1.40 13.51 9.86
C SER A 124 -0.31 12.61 10.42
N LEU A 125 0.78 13.16 10.96
CA LEU A 125 1.95 12.38 11.37
C LEU A 125 1.89 11.92 12.83
N TRP A 126 1.89 10.60 13.00
CA TRP A 126 1.94 9.93 14.29
C TRP A 126 3.15 9.01 14.42
N SER A 127 3.60 8.79 15.64
CA SER A 127 4.55 7.73 15.99
C SER A 127 3.83 6.71 16.86
N LEU A 128 3.80 5.45 16.42
CA LEU A 128 3.17 4.33 17.12
C LEU A 128 4.22 3.54 17.90
N ARG A 129 3.85 3.13 19.11
CA ARG A 129 4.61 2.20 19.95
C ARG A 129 3.70 1.09 20.43
N VAL A 130 4.22 -0.12 20.40
CA VAL A 130 3.57 -1.31 20.95
C VAL A 130 4.56 -2.02 21.85
N TRP A 131 4.21 -2.12 23.12
CA TRP A 131 4.97 -2.86 24.12
C TRP A 131 4.17 -4.08 24.57
N LEU A 132 4.86 -5.20 24.75
CA LEU A 132 4.33 -6.41 25.37
C LEU A 132 4.72 -6.38 26.85
N ARG A 133 3.72 -6.44 27.73
CA ARG A 133 3.89 -6.51 29.18
C ARG A 133 3.65 -7.93 29.65
N VAL A 134 4.67 -8.52 30.26
CA VAL A 134 4.62 -9.89 30.77
C VAL A 134 5.39 -9.96 32.09
N GLU A 135 4.75 -10.43 33.16
CA GLU A 135 5.37 -10.63 34.48
C GLU A 135 6.16 -9.40 34.98
N GLY A 136 5.60 -8.20 34.78
CA GLY A 136 6.22 -6.93 35.18
C GLY A 136 7.36 -6.43 34.30
N VAL A 137 7.69 -7.14 33.21
CA VAL A 137 8.71 -6.73 32.23
C VAL A 137 8.03 -6.24 30.94
N ASP A 138 8.41 -5.04 30.50
CA ASP A 138 7.91 -4.42 29.28
C ASP A 138 8.91 -4.62 28.12
N HIS A 139 8.47 -5.24 27.04
CA HIS A 139 9.26 -5.49 25.84
C HIS A 139 8.73 -4.67 24.65
N GLN A 140 9.55 -3.79 24.07
CA GLN A 140 9.16 -3.10 22.83
C GLN A 140 9.08 -4.11 21.70
N LEU A 141 7.88 -4.26 21.13
CA LEU A 141 7.66 -5.03 19.92
C LEU A 141 7.78 -4.08 18.73
N PHE A 142 6.76 -3.25 18.50
CA PHE A 142 6.70 -2.44 17.29
C PHE A 142 7.03 -0.98 17.55
N ARG A 143 7.82 -0.42 16.64
CA ARG A 143 8.17 0.99 16.59
C ARG A 143 7.94 1.52 15.17
N VAL A 144 6.96 2.40 15.01
CA VAL A 144 6.68 3.06 13.73
C VAL A 144 6.79 4.55 13.95
N ASP A 145 7.82 5.18 13.39
CA ASP A 145 8.06 6.61 13.59
C ASP A 145 7.23 7.49 12.66
N GLU A 146 6.78 6.92 11.52
CA GLU A 146 5.97 7.63 10.52
C GLU A 146 4.67 6.88 10.18
N LEU A 147 3.67 7.01 11.03
CA LEU A 147 2.31 6.59 10.74
C LEU A 147 1.50 7.80 10.26
N LEU A 148 1.22 7.85 8.96
CA LEU A 148 0.51 8.98 8.35
C LEU A 148 -0.93 8.67 8.06
N VAL A 149 -1.79 9.23 8.91
CA VAL A 149 -3.23 9.01 8.93
C VAL A 149 -3.92 10.22 9.53
N GLY A 150 -5.06 10.60 8.96
CA GLY A 150 -5.86 11.69 9.51
C GLY A 150 -7.20 11.84 8.81
N LYS A 151 -8.13 12.45 9.52
CA LYS A 151 -9.46 12.82 9.07
C LYS A 151 -9.44 14.24 8.51
N ASP A 152 -10.08 14.45 7.35
CA ASP A 152 -10.30 15.76 6.74
C ASP A 152 -9.03 16.62 6.64
N LEU A 153 -7.96 16.00 6.15
CA LEU A 153 -6.67 16.65 6.00
C LEU A 153 -6.72 17.75 4.93
N ASP A 154 -6.16 18.92 5.25
CA ASP A 154 -6.06 20.02 4.30
C ASP A 154 -4.87 19.85 3.35
N PHE A 155 -5.13 19.23 2.19
CA PHE A 155 -4.14 19.09 1.13
C PHE A 155 -3.89 20.39 0.35
N ASN A 156 -4.76 21.40 0.47
CA ASN A 156 -4.57 22.68 -0.23
C ASN A 156 -3.45 23.51 0.43
N ALA A 157 -3.13 23.25 1.69
CA ALA A 157 -1.98 23.83 2.39
C ALA A 157 -0.63 23.39 1.80
N ILE A 158 -0.60 22.39 0.90
CA ILE A 158 0.62 21.92 0.25
C ILE A 158 0.94 22.82 -0.95
N GLY A 159 1.84 23.78 -0.74
CA GLY A 159 2.36 24.65 -1.80
C GLY A 159 2.97 23.86 -2.96
N ASP A 160 2.79 24.37 -4.18
CA ASP A 160 3.32 23.83 -5.44
C ASP A 160 2.92 22.39 -5.77
N ALA A 161 1.97 21.80 -5.04
CA ALA A 161 1.51 20.45 -5.30
C ALA A 161 0.69 20.37 -6.59
N SER A 162 1.05 19.44 -7.46
CA SER A 162 0.26 19.03 -8.62
C SER A 162 -0.49 17.74 -8.30
N PHE A 163 -1.82 17.81 -8.30
CA PHE A 163 -2.70 16.70 -7.96
C PHE A 163 -3.17 15.96 -9.22
N ALA A 164 -3.07 14.63 -9.20
CA ALA A 164 -3.67 13.81 -10.23
C ALA A 164 -5.19 13.73 -10.02
N ARG A 165 -5.95 13.86 -11.10
CA ARG A 165 -7.41 13.76 -11.11
C ARG A 165 -7.81 12.38 -11.60
N GLN A 166 -8.83 11.81 -10.98
CA GLN A 166 -9.39 10.54 -11.44
C GLN A 166 -10.06 10.76 -12.80
N ALA A 167 -9.56 10.07 -13.82
CA ALA A 167 -10.04 10.14 -15.19
C ALA A 167 -11.06 9.03 -15.50
N ALA A 168 -10.81 7.83 -14.98
CA ALA A 168 -11.68 6.67 -15.20
C ALA A 168 -11.66 5.71 -14.00
N ALA A 169 -12.72 4.91 -13.87
CA ALA A 169 -12.79 3.78 -12.94
C ALA A 169 -13.42 2.59 -13.64
N ALA A 170 -12.80 1.42 -13.46
CA ALA A 170 -13.25 0.14 -13.96
C ALA A 170 -13.46 -0.84 -12.79
N SER A 171 -13.73 -2.11 -13.11
CA SER A 171 -13.96 -3.16 -12.11
C SER A 171 -12.70 -3.60 -11.36
N ASP A 172 -11.53 -3.47 -11.98
CA ASP A 172 -10.23 -3.94 -11.48
C ASP A 172 -9.16 -2.83 -11.40
N HIS A 173 -9.48 -1.62 -11.85
CA HIS A 173 -8.55 -0.50 -11.81
C HIS A 173 -9.21 0.89 -11.77
N GLN A 174 -8.43 1.88 -11.34
CA GLN A 174 -8.74 3.31 -11.42
C GLN A 174 -7.59 4.03 -12.13
N VAL A 175 -7.91 4.97 -13.01
CA VAL A 175 -6.94 5.76 -13.76
C VAL A 175 -6.97 7.20 -13.26
N TYR A 176 -5.78 7.72 -12.95
CA TYR A 176 -5.56 9.10 -12.53
C TYR A 176 -4.62 9.78 -13.51
N GLN A 177 -4.87 11.04 -13.85
CA GLN A 177 -4.02 11.83 -14.72
C GLN A 177 -3.58 13.11 -14.02
N GLY A 178 -2.29 13.40 -14.07
CA GLY A 178 -1.72 14.59 -13.46
C GLY A 178 -0.51 15.11 -14.22
N TYR A 179 -0.09 16.32 -13.88
CA TYR A 179 1.12 16.91 -14.43
C TYR A 179 2.30 16.71 -13.47
N VAL A 180 3.44 16.25 -14.00
CA VAL A 180 4.70 16.09 -13.24
C VAL A 180 5.80 16.76 -14.05
N GLY A 181 6.32 17.90 -13.58
CA GLY A 181 7.39 18.62 -14.27
C GLY A 181 7.05 18.96 -15.72
N LYS A 182 5.84 19.45 -15.99
CA LYS A 182 5.27 19.70 -17.35
C LYS A 182 4.96 18.45 -18.19
N ALA A 183 5.28 17.24 -17.75
CA ALA A 183 4.83 16.01 -18.43
C ALA A 183 3.43 15.62 -17.95
N ILE A 184 2.60 15.07 -18.85
CA ILE A 184 1.34 14.42 -18.48
C ILE A 184 1.66 12.99 -18.10
N ILE A 185 1.29 12.60 -16.87
CA ILE A 185 1.52 11.27 -16.31
C ILE A 185 0.18 10.64 -15.98
N THR A 186 0.02 9.40 -16.41
CA THR A 186 -1.12 8.55 -16.09
C THR A 186 -0.72 7.58 -14.98
N PHE A 187 -1.36 7.66 -13.83
CA PHE A 187 -1.22 6.68 -12.75
C PHE A 187 -2.38 5.69 -12.83
N THR A 188 -2.07 4.40 -12.90
CA THR A 188 -3.08 3.33 -12.89
C THR A 188 -2.98 2.56 -11.59
N VAL A 189 -4.05 2.58 -10.81
CA VAL A 189 -4.19 1.81 -9.59
C VAL A 189 -4.98 0.55 -9.91
N ARG A 190 -4.38 -0.62 -9.74
CA ARG A 190 -5.05 -1.91 -9.97
C ARG A 190 -5.26 -2.64 -8.65
N TRP A 191 -6.31 -3.47 -8.61
CA TRP A 191 -6.51 -4.40 -7.52
C TRP A 191 -6.92 -5.79 -8.01
N GLN A 192 -6.45 -6.80 -7.29
CA GLN A 192 -6.82 -8.20 -7.51
C GLN A 192 -7.27 -8.80 -6.19
N ARG A 193 -8.44 -9.44 -6.19
CA ARG A 193 -8.93 -10.18 -5.02
C ARG A 193 -8.05 -11.42 -4.81
N ILE A 194 -7.47 -11.58 -3.63
CA ILE A 194 -6.71 -12.78 -3.26
C ILE A 194 -7.65 -13.83 -2.66
N ARG A 195 -8.35 -13.46 -1.58
CA ARG A 195 -9.32 -14.30 -0.88
C ARG A 195 -10.18 -13.44 0.03
N ASP A 196 -11.41 -13.85 0.30
CA ASP A 196 -12.33 -13.11 1.18
C ASP A 196 -12.38 -11.62 0.82
N GLN A 197 -12.14 -10.73 1.78
CA GLN A 197 -12.01 -9.28 1.60
C GLN A 197 -10.56 -8.81 1.47
N LEU A 198 -9.61 -9.70 1.24
CA LEU A 198 -8.19 -9.39 1.05
C LEU A 198 -7.89 -9.14 -0.43
N TYR A 199 -7.40 -7.94 -0.71
CA TYR A 199 -7.05 -7.48 -2.04
C TYR A 199 -5.55 -7.15 -2.12
N LYS A 200 -4.98 -7.41 -3.28
CA LYS A 200 -3.64 -7.01 -3.69
C LYS A 200 -3.74 -5.78 -4.57
N TYR A 201 -3.13 -4.68 -4.17
CA TYR A 201 -3.06 -3.45 -4.95
C TYR A 201 -1.68 -3.25 -5.58
N SER A 202 -1.67 -2.64 -6.74
CA SER A 202 -0.47 -2.12 -7.40
C SER A 202 -0.75 -0.75 -7.96
N VAL A 203 0.27 0.11 -7.97
CA VAL A 203 0.20 1.41 -8.64
C VAL A 203 1.36 1.51 -9.59
N GLU A 204 1.03 1.80 -10.84
CA GLU A 204 1.96 2.01 -11.94
C GLU A 204 1.75 3.41 -12.52
N TYR A 205 2.78 3.97 -13.13
CA TYR A 205 2.69 5.23 -13.85
C TYR A 205 3.13 5.02 -15.30
N ASP A 206 2.58 5.82 -16.21
CA ASP A 206 2.99 5.90 -17.62
C ASP A 206 3.10 7.37 -18.04
N GLY A 207 4.19 7.71 -18.72
CA GLY A 207 4.43 9.02 -19.30
C GLY A 207 5.08 8.88 -20.66
N GLY A 208 4.34 9.18 -21.73
CA GLY A 208 4.86 9.11 -23.10
C GLY A 208 5.23 7.68 -23.54
N GLY A 209 4.56 6.66 -23.00
CA GLY A 209 4.81 5.24 -23.31
C GLY A 209 5.94 4.60 -22.50
N VAL A 210 6.52 5.33 -21.53
CA VAL A 210 7.48 4.79 -20.57
C VAL A 210 6.87 4.84 -19.19
N GLY A 211 6.88 3.70 -18.50
CA GLY A 211 6.26 3.54 -17.21
C GLY A 211 6.99 2.56 -16.31
N ASP A 212 6.67 2.61 -15.02
CA ASP A 212 7.15 1.65 -14.02
C ASP A 212 6.11 1.51 -12.89
N ALA A 213 6.25 0.44 -12.10
CA ALA A 213 5.47 0.23 -10.90
C ALA A 213 6.04 1.06 -9.75
N LEU A 214 5.21 1.95 -9.17
CA LEU A 214 5.56 2.63 -7.92
C LEU A 214 5.66 1.64 -6.76
N PHE A 215 4.69 0.72 -6.70
CA PHE A 215 4.73 -0.42 -5.81
C PHE A 215 3.86 -1.55 -6.34
N THR A 216 4.24 -2.77 -5.98
CA THR A 216 3.51 -3.99 -6.28
C THR A 216 3.20 -4.74 -4.99
N ASP A 217 2.13 -5.52 -5.00
CA ASP A 217 1.76 -6.40 -3.88
C ASP A 217 1.42 -5.68 -2.55
N PHE A 218 0.80 -4.50 -2.63
CA PHE A 218 0.26 -3.84 -1.44
C PHE A 218 -1.05 -4.52 -1.01
N ARG A 219 -0.98 -5.34 0.04
CA ARG A 219 -2.14 -6.14 0.50
C ARG A 219 -2.93 -5.41 1.57
N MET A 220 -4.23 -5.27 1.37
CA MET A 220 -5.15 -4.71 2.36
C MET A 220 -6.49 -5.44 2.34
N ARG A 221 -7.15 -5.49 3.50
CA ARG A 221 -8.54 -5.94 3.60
C ARG A 221 -9.47 -4.75 3.53
N VAL A 222 -10.51 -4.85 2.74
CA VAL A 222 -11.48 -3.78 2.52
C VAL A 222 -12.87 -4.34 2.79
N ASP A 223 -13.60 -3.76 3.73
CA ASP A 223 -14.93 -4.28 4.09
C ASP A 223 -15.97 -4.06 2.98
N ASN A 224 -15.80 -2.99 2.23
CA ASN A 224 -16.69 -2.55 1.15
C ASN A 224 -16.11 -2.90 -0.23
N ASP A 225 -16.84 -2.53 -1.28
CA ASP A 225 -16.35 -2.61 -2.65
C ASP A 225 -14.97 -1.92 -2.78
N PRO A 226 -13.93 -2.59 -3.31
CA PRO A 226 -12.61 -1.99 -3.50
C PRO A 226 -12.65 -0.71 -4.35
N ARG A 227 -13.68 -0.53 -5.19
CA ARG A 227 -13.90 0.69 -5.99
C ARG A 227 -14.26 1.92 -5.15
N ALA A 228 -14.78 1.72 -3.93
CA ALA A 228 -15.08 2.81 -3.01
C ALA A 228 -13.82 3.41 -2.37
N VAL A 229 -12.70 2.68 -2.42
CA VAL A 229 -11.40 3.20 -2.03
C VAL A 229 -10.87 4.05 -3.18
N THR A 230 -10.63 5.33 -2.91
CA THR A 230 -10.06 6.27 -3.89
C THR A 230 -8.65 6.66 -3.47
N PHE A 231 -7.89 7.22 -4.41
CA PHE A 231 -6.51 7.61 -4.18
C PHE A 231 -6.35 9.11 -4.41
N LEU A 232 -5.62 9.75 -3.49
CA LEU A 232 -5.13 11.11 -3.65
C LEU A 232 -3.63 11.02 -3.95
N ILE A 233 -3.27 11.37 -5.18
CA ILE A 233 -1.90 11.29 -5.71
C ILE A 233 -1.46 12.71 -6.02
N TYR A 234 -0.32 13.12 -5.47
CA TYR A 234 0.26 14.42 -5.81
C TYR A 234 1.78 14.36 -5.92
N THR A 235 2.31 15.32 -6.68
CA THR A 235 3.73 15.58 -6.80
C THR A 235 4.05 17.00 -6.35
N ILE A 236 5.22 17.18 -5.72
CA ILE A 236 5.75 18.52 -5.38
C ILE A 236 7.10 18.65 -6.08
N PRO A 237 7.35 19.70 -6.87
CA PRO A 237 8.64 19.90 -7.50
C PRO A 237 9.76 20.06 -6.46
N VAL A 238 10.92 19.48 -6.75
CA VAL A 238 12.14 19.65 -5.97
C VAL A 238 13.16 20.38 -6.83
N GLN A 239 14.01 21.20 -6.19
CA GLN A 239 15.14 21.78 -6.88
C GLN A 239 16.04 20.66 -7.45
N SER A 240 16.19 20.62 -8.76
CA SER A 240 16.90 19.56 -9.48
C SER A 240 17.66 20.12 -10.66
N ASN A 241 18.66 19.36 -11.12
CA ASN A 241 19.41 19.64 -12.33
C ASN A 241 19.25 18.44 -13.29
N PRO A 242 18.56 18.59 -14.44
CA PRO A 242 17.92 19.82 -14.94
C PRO A 242 16.68 20.24 -14.12
N PRO A 243 16.26 21.52 -14.19
CA PRO A 243 15.09 22.01 -13.48
C PRO A 243 13.80 21.28 -13.87
N GLY A 244 12.96 20.97 -12.87
CA GLY A 244 11.68 20.30 -13.08
C GLY A 244 11.79 18.79 -13.33
N ALA A 245 12.96 18.19 -13.18
CA ALA A 245 13.18 16.76 -13.38
C ALA A 245 12.90 15.92 -12.14
N THR A 246 13.04 16.45 -10.92
CA THR A 246 12.85 15.67 -9.68
C THR A 246 11.66 16.18 -8.88
N HIS A 247 10.86 15.25 -8.36
CA HIS A 247 9.64 15.53 -7.62
C HIS A 247 9.53 14.65 -6.39
N ARG A 248 8.82 15.15 -5.37
CA ARG A 248 8.31 14.33 -4.26
C ARG A 248 6.96 13.79 -4.65
N LEU A 249 6.82 12.48 -4.78
CA LEU A 249 5.57 11.81 -5.07
C LEU A 249 4.98 11.22 -3.78
N ARG A 250 3.67 11.40 -3.61
CA ARG A 250 2.92 10.91 -2.45
C ARG A 250 1.62 10.28 -2.92
N VAL A 251 1.30 9.10 -2.37
CA VAL A 251 0.04 8.41 -2.63
C VAL A 251 -0.66 8.16 -1.30
N TRP A 252 -1.89 8.66 -1.22
CA TRP A 252 -2.77 8.51 -0.07
C TRP A 252 -4.01 7.71 -0.47
N LEU A 253 -4.39 6.74 0.35
CA LEU A 253 -5.73 6.18 0.34
C LEU A 253 -6.69 7.22 0.90
N ARG A 254 -7.85 7.35 0.27
CA ARG A 254 -8.98 8.18 0.70
C ARG A 254 -10.20 7.30 0.81
N SER A 255 -10.81 7.33 1.99
CA SER A 255 -11.99 6.53 2.32
C SER A 255 -13.07 7.43 2.91
N LEU A 256 -14.31 7.31 2.40
CA LEU A 256 -15.45 8.08 2.88
C LEU A 256 -15.88 7.57 4.25
N VAL A 257 -16.00 8.47 5.24
CA VAL A 257 -16.53 8.12 6.57
C VAL A 257 -18.02 7.86 6.42
N PRO A 258 -18.53 6.65 6.74
CA PRO A 258 -19.95 6.39 6.69
C PRO A 258 -20.69 7.37 7.58
N LEU A 259 -21.66 8.08 7.00
CA LEU A 259 -22.60 8.87 7.79
C LEU A 259 -23.38 7.90 8.66
N THR A 260 -23.35 8.10 9.97
CA THR A 260 -24.17 7.33 10.91
C THR A 260 -25.63 7.53 10.53
N THR A 261 -26.27 6.49 10.03
CA THR A 261 -27.68 6.48 9.61
C THR A 261 -28.64 6.42 10.81
N ASP A 262 -28.29 7.06 11.94
CA ASP A 262 -29.19 7.13 13.07
C ASP A 262 -30.36 8.08 12.72
N PRO A 263 -31.59 7.56 12.57
CA PRO A 263 -32.75 8.36 12.15
C PRO A 263 -33.11 9.47 13.15
N ALA A 264 -32.58 9.45 14.38
CA ALA A 264 -32.83 10.48 15.38
C ALA A 264 -32.05 11.79 15.14
N ILE A 265 -31.01 11.78 14.29
CA ILE A 265 -30.09 12.93 14.07
C ILE A 265 -30.02 13.31 12.57
N SER A 266 -30.87 12.71 11.72
CA SER A 266 -30.78 12.84 10.26
C SER A 266 -31.36 14.15 9.73
N GLN A 267 -30.68 15.27 9.96
CA GLN A 267 -30.70 16.36 8.99
C GLN A 267 -29.45 16.23 8.09
N PRO A 268 -29.59 15.81 6.83
CA PRO A 268 -28.47 15.75 5.91
C PRO A 268 -28.00 17.18 5.61
N LEU A 269 -26.93 17.62 6.29
CA LEU A 269 -26.26 18.86 5.96
C LEU A 269 -25.60 18.71 4.58
N PRO A 270 -25.70 19.71 3.68
CA PRO A 270 -25.24 19.61 2.29
C PRO A 270 -23.70 19.55 2.09
N PHE A 271 -22.91 19.44 3.16
CA PHE A 271 -21.43 19.48 3.13
C PHE A 271 -20.73 18.37 3.92
N ASN A 272 -21.40 17.25 4.20
CA ASN A 272 -20.94 16.30 5.24
C ASN A 272 -20.10 15.10 4.74
N ASP A 273 -19.43 15.21 3.59
CA ASP A 273 -18.51 14.15 3.15
C ASP A 273 -17.18 14.28 3.90
N SER A 274 -17.06 13.59 5.02
CA SER A 274 -15.80 13.45 5.75
C SER A 274 -14.98 12.29 5.21
N PHE A 275 -13.67 12.48 5.10
CA PHE A 275 -12.76 11.46 4.57
C PHE A 275 -11.64 11.17 5.55
N ILE A 276 -11.28 9.88 5.66
CA ILE A 276 -10.04 9.48 6.31
C ILE A 276 -9.01 9.12 5.27
N TYR A 277 -7.83 9.70 5.45
CA TYR A 277 -6.68 9.58 4.58
C TYR A 277 -5.60 8.74 5.24
N GLN A 278 -4.96 7.86 4.47
CA GLN A 278 -3.81 7.07 4.93
C GLN A 278 -2.70 7.10 3.88
N ARG A 279 -1.49 7.53 4.24
CA ARG A 279 -0.36 7.49 3.29
C ARG A 279 0.11 6.05 3.11
N VAL A 280 0.17 5.60 1.86
CA VAL A 280 0.60 4.23 1.51
C VAL A 280 1.91 4.19 0.74
N TYR A 281 2.27 5.28 0.06
CA TYR A 281 3.52 5.36 -0.66
C TYR A 281 4.09 6.77 -0.64
N LYS A 282 5.43 6.85 -0.61
CA LYS A 282 6.20 8.09 -0.73
C LYS A 282 7.51 7.80 -1.46
N THR A 283 7.93 8.74 -2.30
CA THR A 283 9.30 8.83 -2.80
C THR A 283 9.67 10.30 -2.97
N ASP A 284 10.91 10.66 -2.65
CA ASP A 284 11.44 12.02 -2.80
C ASP A 284 12.32 12.19 -4.04
N GLU A 285 12.49 11.12 -4.80
CA GLU A 285 13.41 11.03 -5.93
C GLU A 285 12.66 10.63 -7.20
N PHE A 286 11.41 11.07 -7.36
CA PHE A 286 10.62 10.75 -8.54
C PHE A 286 11.12 11.59 -9.73
N LYS A 287 11.90 10.97 -10.61
CA LYS A 287 12.60 11.65 -11.71
C LYS A 287 11.83 11.58 -13.02
N ILE A 288 11.01 12.58 -13.29
CA ILE A 288 10.22 12.73 -14.52
C ILE A 288 10.11 14.22 -14.86
N GLY A 289 10.19 14.57 -16.14
CA GLY A 289 9.85 15.91 -16.59
C GLY A 289 9.58 15.96 -18.09
N GLY A 290 8.71 16.88 -18.48
CA GLY A 290 8.40 17.18 -19.87
C GLY A 290 9.21 18.37 -20.34
N ARG A 291 9.87 18.24 -21.49
CA ARG A 291 10.66 19.32 -22.11
C ARG A 291 11.74 19.87 -21.17
N LEU A 292 12.55 18.98 -20.61
CA LEU A 292 13.67 19.35 -19.74
C LEU A 292 14.70 20.17 -20.53
N GLU A 293 15.12 21.30 -19.97
CA GLU A 293 16.04 22.23 -20.62
C GLU A 293 17.50 21.89 -20.29
N PHE A 294 18.03 20.84 -20.90
CA PHE A 294 19.42 20.40 -20.67
C PHE A 294 20.47 21.46 -21.00
N ASN A 295 20.15 22.41 -21.90
CA ASN A 295 21.03 23.53 -22.27
C ASN A 295 21.33 24.47 -21.08
N THR A 296 20.48 24.48 -20.05
CA THR A 296 20.68 25.32 -18.85
C THR A 296 21.69 24.75 -17.86
N LEU A 297 22.16 23.51 -18.06
CA LEU A 297 23.13 22.85 -17.19
C LEU A 297 24.55 23.43 -17.30
N GLY A 298 24.76 24.38 -18.22
CA GLY A 298 26.00 25.12 -18.39
C GLY A 298 26.93 24.50 -19.44
N ASN A 299 27.94 25.29 -19.83
CA ASN A 299 28.91 24.95 -20.87
C ASN A 299 29.90 23.83 -20.51
N LYS A 300 29.90 23.37 -19.25
CA LYS A 300 30.71 22.24 -18.79
C LYS A 300 30.04 20.88 -19.03
N LEU A 301 28.78 20.87 -19.47
CA LEU A 301 28.06 19.64 -19.79
C LEU A 301 28.65 18.99 -21.04
N VAL A 302 29.13 17.75 -20.90
CA VAL A 302 29.49 16.90 -22.05
C VAL A 302 28.32 15.99 -22.34
N MET A 303 27.62 16.23 -23.44
CA MET A 303 26.54 15.35 -23.91
C MET A 303 27.09 14.29 -24.86
N ALA A 304 26.64 13.05 -24.69
CA ALA A 304 26.85 12.03 -25.70
C ALA A 304 26.08 12.41 -26.97
N PHE A 305 26.67 12.16 -28.12
CA PHE A 305 25.98 12.24 -29.41
C PHE A 305 25.40 10.85 -29.75
N PRO A 306 24.24 10.78 -30.41
CA PRO A 306 23.72 9.51 -30.88
C PRO A 306 24.71 8.88 -31.86
N HIS A 307 24.88 7.56 -31.78
CA HIS A 307 25.66 6.83 -32.78
C HIS A 307 25.00 6.97 -34.15
N CYS A 308 25.78 7.26 -35.20
CA CYS A 308 25.26 7.57 -36.54
C CYS A 308 24.47 6.42 -37.20
N GLY A 309 24.59 5.19 -36.70
CA GLY A 309 23.87 4.01 -37.21
C GLY A 309 22.44 3.81 -36.67
N GLY A 310 21.96 4.67 -35.76
CA GLY A 310 20.69 4.44 -35.08
C GLY A 310 20.75 3.29 -34.05
N PRO A 311 19.61 2.84 -33.51
CA PRO A 311 19.58 1.73 -32.56
C PRO A 311 19.92 0.41 -33.27
N GLU A 312 20.95 -0.28 -32.78
CA GLU A 312 21.27 -1.64 -33.23
C GLU A 312 20.38 -2.66 -32.49
N THR A 313 19.65 -3.48 -33.24
CA THR A 313 18.88 -4.60 -32.67
C THR A 313 19.79 -5.80 -32.51
N ILE A 314 20.31 -6.01 -31.30
CA ILE A 314 21.11 -7.19 -30.98
C ILE A 314 20.16 -8.35 -30.65
N ASN A 315 20.06 -9.32 -31.55
CA ASN A 315 19.35 -10.57 -31.31
C ASN A 315 20.13 -11.40 -30.28
N MET A 316 19.77 -11.29 -29.00
CA MET A 316 20.27 -12.20 -27.99
C MET A 316 19.71 -13.60 -28.26
N THR A 317 20.49 -14.48 -28.87
CA THR A 317 20.17 -15.90 -28.90
C THR A 317 20.13 -16.38 -27.47
N ARG A 318 18.91 -16.58 -26.95
CA ARG A 318 18.69 -17.20 -25.64
C ARG A 318 19.47 -18.50 -25.68
N SER A 319 20.56 -18.61 -24.90
CA SER A 319 21.33 -19.85 -24.86
C SER A 319 20.34 -20.97 -24.58
N PRO A 320 20.27 -22.02 -25.41
CA PRO A 320 19.34 -23.10 -25.18
C PRO A 320 19.57 -23.57 -23.75
N VAL A 321 18.51 -23.52 -22.93
CA VAL A 321 18.55 -24.08 -21.58
C VAL A 321 19.00 -25.51 -21.75
N LYS A 322 20.25 -25.82 -21.38
CA LYS A 322 20.84 -27.13 -21.60
C LYS A 322 19.86 -28.17 -21.03
N PRO A 323 19.48 -29.22 -21.77
CA PRO A 323 18.55 -30.25 -21.30
C PRO A 323 18.94 -30.92 -19.98
N GLN A 324 20.17 -30.72 -19.50
CA GLN A 324 20.69 -31.25 -18.25
C GLN A 324 19.88 -30.83 -17.01
N GLU A 325 19.18 -29.69 -17.01
CA GLU A 325 18.29 -29.37 -15.88
C GLU A 325 17.00 -30.18 -15.89
N LYS A 326 16.45 -30.53 -17.05
CA LYS A 326 15.28 -31.41 -17.15
C LYS A 326 15.63 -32.86 -16.80
N GLU A 327 16.81 -33.35 -17.17
CA GLU A 327 17.26 -34.67 -16.73
C GLU A 327 17.53 -34.71 -15.22
N LYS A 328 18.19 -33.69 -14.65
CA LYS A 328 18.38 -33.61 -13.19
C LYS A 328 17.06 -33.47 -12.43
N GLU A 329 16.08 -32.76 -12.97
CA GLU A 329 14.75 -32.66 -12.37
C GLU A 329 14.01 -34.00 -12.42
N LYS A 330 14.08 -34.71 -13.55
CA LYS A 330 13.48 -36.04 -13.73
C LYS A 330 14.19 -37.12 -12.90
N GLU A 331 15.50 -37.01 -12.72
CA GLU A 331 16.30 -37.87 -11.84
C GLU A 331 15.95 -37.61 -10.36
N ARG A 332 15.81 -36.35 -9.95
CA ARG A 332 15.33 -35.98 -8.61
C ARG A 332 13.89 -36.43 -8.34
N GLU A 333 13.03 -36.45 -9.36
CA GLU A 333 11.68 -37.02 -9.23
C GLU A 333 11.72 -38.54 -9.07
N ARG A 334 12.56 -39.25 -9.86
CA ARG A 334 12.76 -40.70 -9.73
C ARG A 334 13.36 -41.10 -8.38
N GLU A 335 14.34 -40.36 -7.87
CA GLU A 335 14.89 -40.58 -6.52
C GLU A 335 13.81 -40.42 -5.44
N LYS A 336 12.97 -39.39 -5.54
CA LYS A 336 11.86 -39.17 -4.58
C LYS A 336 10.80 -40.26 -4.64
N GLU A 337 10.53 -40.82 -5.81
CA GLU A 337 9.59 -41.94 -5.97
C GLU A 337 10.17 -43.23 -5.35
N HIS A 338 11.45 -43.51 -5.63
CA HIS A 338 12.15 -44.68 -5.09
C HIS A 338 12.32 -44.63 -3.56
N GLU A 339 12.47 -43.43 -2.98
CA GLU A 339 12.52 -43.24 -1.53
C GLU A 339 11.15 -43.41 -0.86
N ARG A 340 10.06 -43.02 -1.53
CA ARG A 340 8.68 -43.26 -1.05
C ARG A 340 8.33 -44.74 -1.00
N ASP A 341 8.78 -45.52 -1.98
CA ASP A 341 8.52 -46.97 -1.99
C ASP A 341 9.30 -47.71 -0.91
N ARG A 342 10.58 -47.36 -0.70
CA ARG A 342 11.38 -47.90 0.43
C ARG A 342 10.79 -47.54 1.81
N GLY A 343 10.17 -46.37 1.94
CA GLY A 343 9.48 -45.96 3.16
C GLY A 343 8.24 -46.80 3.47
N ARG A 344 7.50 -47.25 2.45
CA ARG A 344 6.32 -48.09 2.61
C ARG A 344 6.66 -49.53 3.02
N GLU A 345 7.76 -50.07 2.50
CA GLU A 345 8.22 -51.42 2.87
C GLU A 345 8.70 -51.49 4.33
N LYS A 346 9.40 -50.46 4.82
CA LYS A 346 9.82 -50.39 6.22
C LYS A 346 8.64 -50.18 7.19
N ALA A 347 7.57 -49.52 6.76
CA ALA A 347 6.37 -49.36 7.59
C ALA A 347 5.59 -50.68 7.76
N ALA A 348 5.62 -51.58 6.77
CA ALA A 348 4.94 -52.88 6.83
C ALA A 348 5.65 -53.91 7.74
N LEU A 349 6.96 -53.76 7.95
CA LEU A 349 7.77 -54.70 8.76
C LEU A 349 7.98 -54.27 10.22
N SER A 350 7.50 -53.08 10.63
CA SER A 350 7.71 -52.55 11.99
C SER A 350 6.52 -52.72 12.95
N SER A 351 5.43 -53.38 12.54
CA SER A 351 4.23 -53.56 13.37
C SER A 351 4.28 -54.78 14.30
N ALA A 352 5.43 -55.43 14.47
CA ALA A 352 5.59 -56.52 15.42
C ALA A 352 6.94 -56.46 16.15
N SER A 353 7.02 -55.76 17.29
CA SER A 353 7.77 -56.15 18.50
C SER A 353 7.89 -55.02 19.53
N HIS A 354 7.49 -55.37 20.76
CA HIS A 354 8.08 -55.04 22.08
C HIS A 354 8.84 -53.72 22.29
N ALA A 355 8.41 -52.87 23.23
CA ALA A 355 8.58 -52.95 24.70
C ALA A 355 9.80 -52.14 25.19
N SER A 356 9.52 -51.25 26.16
CA SER A 356 10.37 -50.73 27.23
C SER A 356 11.89 -50.77 27.06
N HIS A 357 12.52 -49.59 27.02
CA HIS A 357 13.76 -49.33 27.77
C HIS A 357 14.01 -47.83 27.98
N THR A 358 14.24 -47.49 29.24
CA THR A 358 14.93 -46.30 29.75
C THR A 358 16.43 -46.36 29.36
N TYR A 359 17.05 -45.22 29.05
CA TYR A 359 18.35 -44.77 29.61
C TYR A 359 18.80 -43.40 29.05
N ASN A 360 19.48 -42.66 29.93
CA ASN A 360 20.26 -41.44 29.71
C ASN A 360 21.27 -41.54 28.55
N HIS A 361 21.56 -40.42 27.88
CA HIS A 361 22.95 -39.96 27.69
C HIS A 361 23.07 -38.48 27.33
N GLN A 362 24.06 -37.90 28.01
CA GLN A 362 24.72 -36.62 27.90
C GLN A 362 25.71 -36.62 26.72
N ALA A 363 25.79 -35.54 25.92
CA ALA A 363 27.03 -35.13 25.22
C ALA A 363 26.91 -33.78 24.48
N HIS A 364 28.02 -33.05 24.54
CA HIS A 364 28.36 -31.79 23.86
C HIS A 364 28.61 -31.93 22.35
N ALA A 365 28.33 -30.86 21.60
CA ALA A 365 29.09 -30.31 20.45
C ALA A 365 28.33 -29.04 19.98
N GLY A 366 28.90 -27.85 19.80
CA GLY A 366 30.10 -27.52 19.05
C GLY A 366 29.70 -27.14 17.61
N LEU A 367 29.27 -25.89 17.37
CA LEU A 367 28.93 -25.39 16.02
C LEU A 367 29.95 -24.33 15.55
N PRO A 368 30.42 -24.39 14.29
CA PRO A 368 31.35 -23.42 13.71
C PRO A 368 30.64 -22.17 13.14
N PRO A 369 31.33 -21.02 13.04
CA PRO A 369 30.81 -19.83 12.39
C PRO A 369 31.13 -19.82 10.89
N GLY A 370 30.11 -19.61 10.04
CA GLY A 370 30.34 -19.33 8.63
C GLY A 370 29.26 -19.87 7.69
N ALA A 371 28.20 -19.10 7.47
CA ALA A 371 27.30 -19.30 6.35
C ALA A 371 26.92 -17.93 5.76
N GLN A 372 27.60 -17.58 4.67
CA GLN A 372 27.20 -16.51 3.76
C GLN A 372 26.02 -17.01 2.92
N TYR A 373 24.95 -16.23 2.83
CA TYR A 373 23.83 -16.51 1.94
C TYR A 373 24.06 -15.88 0.56
N PRO A 374 23.81 -16.60 -0.55
CA PRO A 374 23.78 -16.01 -1.88
C PRO A 374 22.42 -15.37 -2.18
N ALA A 375 22.47 -14.21 -2.82
CA ALA A 375 21.33 -13.47 -3.35
C ALA A 375 20.67 -14.21 -4.53
N HIS A 376 19.36 -14.46 -4.44
CA HIS A 376 18.57 -15.00 -5.55
C HIS A 376 17.81 -13.90 -6.30
N MET A 377 18.27 -13.63 -7.52
CA MET A 377 17.53 -13.60 -8.79
C MET A 377 16.03 -13.20 -8.75
N LEU A 378 15.71 -12.00 -9.23
CA LEU A 378 14.38 -11.62 -9.73
C LEU A 378 14.30 -11.94 -11.23
N ARG A 379 13.34 -12.79 -11.59
CA ARG A 379 13.01 -13.17 -12.97
C ARG A 379 11.71 -12.45 -13.36
N THR A 380 11.80 -11.47 -14.25
CA THR A 380 10.62 -10.86 -14.88
C THR A 380 10.41 -11.50 -16.26
N HIS A 381 9.18 -11.94 -16.50
CA HIS A 381 8.72 -12.45 -17.79
C HIS A 381 7.51 -11.62 -18.20
N THR A 382 7.63 -10.84 -19.27
CA THR A 382 6.52 -10.50 -20.18
C THR A 382 7.09 -10.05 -21.52
N ASN A 383 6.57 -10.63 -22.60
CA ASN A 383 6.72 -10.16 -23.98
C ASN A 383 5.32 -10.19 -24.63
N PRO A 384 5.08 -9.47 -25.74
CA PRO A 384 3.96 -8.55 -25.84
C PRO A 384 3.04 -8.85 -27.03
N THR A 385 1.89 -8.19 -27.08
CA THR A 385 1.16 -7.94 -28.33
C THR A 385 0.66 -6.50 -28.32
N SER A 386 1.44 -5.62 -28.96
CA SER A 386 1.07 -4.23 -29.22
C SER A 386 0.56 -4.12 -30.66
N ALA A 387 -0.73 -3.84 -30.83
CA ALA A 387 -1.30 -3.35 -32.07
C ALA A 387 -1.05 -1.83 -32.17
N GLN A 388 -0.41 -1.41 -33.26
CA GLN A 388 -0.19 0.00 -33.59
C GLN A 388 -1.52 0.65 -33.98
N TYR A 389 -1.91 1.71 -33.28
CA TYR A 389 -2.92 2.67 -33.73
C TYR A 389 -2.30 4.07 -33.75
N HIS A 390 -2.34 4.68 -34.93
CA HIS A 390 -1.88 6.03 -35.18
C HIS A 390 -3.11 6.96 -35.15
N PRO A 391 -3.22 7.96 -34.24
CA PRO A 391 -4.20 9.02 -34.41
C PRO A 391 -3.54 10.21 -35.11
N GLN A 392 -4.18 10.67 -36.19
CA GLN A 392 -3.90 11.93 -36.84
C GLN A 392 -4.33 13.10 -35.94
N LEU A 393 -3.47 14.11 -35.84
CA LEU A 393 -3.73 15.36 -35.12
C LEU A 393 -4.56 16.31 -35.99
N PRO A 394 -5.63 16.94 -35.46
CA PRO A 394 -6.26 18.09 -36.09
C PRO A 394 -5.41 19.35 -35.90
N SER A 395 -5.15 20.03 -37.02
CA SER A 395 -4.59 21.39 -37.10
C SER A 395 -5.56 22.40 -36.49
N LEU A 396 -5.13 23.14 -35.47
CA LEU A 396 -5.86 24.28 -34.92
C LEU A 396 -4.92 25.44 -34.57
N TYR A 397 -4.93 26.47 -35.42
CA TYR A 397 -4.76 27.89 -35.08
C TYR A 397 -5.26 28.73 -36.27
N PRO A 398 -5.58 30.02 -36.11
CA PRO A 398 -6.08 30.73 -34.93
C PRO A 398 -7.35 31.55 -35.28
N ASN A 399 -8.12 32.01 -34.30
CA ASN A 399 -8.84 33.27 -34.49
C ASN A 399 -8.88 34.10 -33.22
N ALA A 400 -8.40 35.32 -33.39
CA ALA A 400 -8.16 36.32 -32.38
C ALA A 400 -9.45 37.06 -32.05
N HIS A 401 -9.79 37.15 -30.77
CA HIS A 401 -10.59 38.25 -30.25
C HIS A 401 -9.85 38.89 -29.09
N SER A 402 -9.24 40.01 -29.43
CA SER A 402 -8.62 41.00 -28.55
C SER A 402 -9.66 41.64 -27.64
N ASN A 403 -9.50 41.48 -26.32
CA ASN A 403 -10.14 42.34 -25.32
C ASN A 403 -9.26 43.59 -25.13
N PRO A 404 -9.82 44.81 -25.17
CA PRO A 404 -9.06 46.03 -24.95
C PRO A 404 -8.60 46.14 -23.49
N LEU A 405 -7.33 46.46 -23.33
CA LEU A 405 -6.65 46.78 -22.08
C LEU A 405 -7.35 47.93 -21.37
N GLN A 406 -7.74 47.72 -20.11
CA GLN A 406 -8.09 48.82 -19.21
C GLN A 406 -6.82 49.59 -18.81
N PRO A 407 -6.88 50.93 -18.74
CA PRO A 407 -5.74 51.74 -18.32
C PRO A 407 -5.41 51.52 -16.85
N VAL A 408 -4.16 51.11 -16.61
CA VAL A 408 -3.54 51.02 -15.29
C VAL A 408 -3.45 52.41 -14.68
N ARG A 409 -4.09 52.63 -13.53
CA ARG A 409 -3.94 53.86 -12.73
C ARG A 409 -2.49 54.03 -12.29
N PRO A 410 -1.89 55.22 -12.46
CA PRO A 410 -0.57 55.50 -11.88
C PRO A 410 -0.65 55.45 -10.34
N PRO A 411 0.39 54.92 -9.66
CA PRO A 411 0.44 54.86 -8.22
C PRO A 411 0.52 56.26 -7.61
N ASP A 412 -0.24 56.47 -6.53
CA ASP A 412 -0.30 57.70 -5.76
C ASP A 412 1.08 58.01 -5.14
N PRO A 413 1.68 59.19 -5.39
CA PRO A 413 3.00 59.54 -4.86
C PRO A 413 3.06 59.73 -3.33
N ARG A 414 1.93 59.56 -2.61
CA ARG A 414 1.86 59.76 -1.15
C ARG A 414 2.20 58.54 -0.28
N GLU A 415 2.56 57.39 -0.86
CA GLU A 415 2.92 56.18 -0.08
C GLU A 415 4.43 56.00 0.19
N ARG A 416 5.28 56.94 -0.22
CA ARG A 416 6.73 56.93 0.08
C ARG A 416 7.09 57.66 1.37
N ALA A 417 6.66 57.14 2.52
CA ALA A 417 7.28 57.46 3.82
C ALA A 417 6.77 56.54 4.94
N ARG A 418 7.10 55.25 4.90
CA ARG A 418 7.12 54.45 6.14
C ARG A 418 8.52 53.89 6.35
N PRO A 419 9.23 54.30 7.42
CA PRO A 419 10.50 53.68 7.77
C PRO A 419 10.27 52.21 8.18
N PRO A 420 11.20 51.30 7.86
CA PRO A 420 11.09 49.91 8.25
C PRO A 420 11.15 49.77 9.78
N PRO A 421 10.41 48.81 10.39
CA PRO A 421 10.44 48.58 11.82
C PRO A 421 11.84 48.10 12.24
N GLN A 422 12.44 48.82 13.19
CA GLN A 422 13.70 48.44 13.81
C GLN A 422 13.52 47.14 14.61
N VAL A 423 14.24 46.10 14.21
CA VAL A 423 14.34 44.83 14.94
C VAL A 423 15.26 45.05 16.15
N GLN A 424 14.67 45.20 17.33
CA GLN A 424 15.41 45.14 18.60
C GLN A 424 15.93 43.72 18.82
N ARG A 425 17.26 43.55 18.73
CA ARG A 425 17.95 42.32 19.15
C ARG A 425 18.07 42.30 20.67
N SER A 426 17.17 41.61 21.35
CA SER A 426 17.34 41.24 22.76
C SER A 426 18.38 40.12 22.88
N ARG A 427 19.56 40.45 23.42
CA ARG A 427 20.57 39.47 23.87
C ARG A 427 20.08 38.83 25.19
N GLY A 428 19.59 37.60 25.12
CA GLY A 428 19.38 36.76 26.30
C GLY A 428 20.69 36.10 26.72
N ARG A 429 21.19 36.47 27.90
CA ARG A 429 22.32 35.85 28.60
C ARG A 429 21.82 34.55 29.23
N VAL A 430 22.37 33.41 28.85
CA VAL A 430 22.10 32.12 29.49
C VAL A 430 23.16 31.91 30.56
N GLU A 431 22.75 31.88 31.82
CA GLU A 431 23.57 31.40 32.93
C GLU A 431 23.43 29.87 33.03
N ILE A 432 24.58 29.23 33.23
CA ILE A 432 24.73 27.79 33.43
C ILE A 432 24.61 27.51 34.92
N LEU A 433 23.72 26.60 35.29
CA LEU A 433 23.79 25.79 36.50
C LEU A 433 23.49 24.33 36.15
#